data_AF-A0A820NYY6-F1
#
_entry.id   AF-A0A820NYY6-F1
#
_cell.length_a   1.000
_cell.length_b   1.000
_cell.length_c   1.000
_cell.angle_alpha   90.00
_cell.angle_beta   90.00
_cell.angle_gamma   90.00
#
_symmetry.space_group_name_H-M   'P 1'
#
loop_
_entity.id
_entity.type
_entity.pdbx_description
1 polymer ?
#
loop_
_entity_poly.entity_id
_entity_poly.type
_entity_poly.pdbx_seq_one_letter_code
_entity_poly.pdbx_strand_id
1 'polypeptide(L)'
;MSKAAANDICRILNTFNVPNMPKDFRGVMSHVKKSNPTLLHGNQSFICPSCFGKNANASKCNTNGCQSASSYVRSPTSVFTFPILPQIISILERENLAPLTYESDQCQDVINSQRHHEIVMKEKQIHSGSNIVTLTLNSDGVLIKRLSRSLWITCACINELPRCKRFEINNMLICSISTGDGKPKKQEYSTILIDIVNELKILENIGFDIVLLSDKKDNARKYTHFHAFTICAACDKPAQSLLMNIKDPTGYFSCGWCCIKG
;
A
#
# COMPACT_ATOMS: atom_id res chain seq x y z
N MET A 1 13.46 8.83 6.10
CA MET A 1 14.42 9.92 6.44
C MET A 1 14.66 9.90 7.94
N SER A 2 15.90 9.95 8.44
CA SER A 2 16.14 9.92 9.89
C SER A 2 15.76 11.28 10.52
N LYS A 3 15.34 11.26 11.80
CA LYS A 3 15.06 12.50 12.56
C LYS A 3 16.22 13.49 12.50
N ALA A 4 17.46 12.98 12.53
CA ALA A 4 18.67 13.77 12.39
C ALA A 4 18.76 14.45 11.01
N ALA A 5 18.64 13.68 9.92
CA ALA A 5 18.73 14.25 8.56
C ALA A 5 17.60 15.26 8.27
N ALA A 6 16.38 14.99 8.75
CA ALA A 6 15.27 15.92 8.60
C ALA A 6 15.48 17.22 9.39
N ASN A 7 16.03 17.13 10.60
CA ASN A 7 16.41 18.31 11.39
C ASN A 7 17.53 19.12 10.72
N ASP A 8 18.52 18.45 10.14
CA ASP A 8 19.64 19.12 9.46
C ASP A 8 19.16 19.87 8.21
N ILE A 9 18.26 19.27 7.42
CA ILE A 9 17.63 19.94 6.27
C ILE A 9 16.80 21.15 6.73
N CYS A 10 16.01 21.00 7.80
CA CYS A 10 15.24 22.12 8.36
C CYS A 10 16.18 23.27 8.79
N ARG A 11 17.31 22.95 9.44
CA ARG A 11 18.30 23.96 9.85
C ARG A 11 18.89 24.69 8.66
N ILE A 12 19.31 23.98 7.62
CA ILE A 12 19.88 24.57 6.40
C ILE A 12 18.87 25.53 5.75
N LEU A 13 17.62 25.12 5.61
CA LEU A 13 16.59 25.96 4.97
C LEU A 13 16.20 27.18 5.81
N ASN A 14 16.23 27.08 7.14
CA ASN A 14 16.06 28.25 8.02
C ASN A 14 17.23 29.22 7.91
N THR A 15 18.47 28.75 7.71
CA THR A 15 19.64 29.62 7.46
C THR A 15 19.46 30.44 6.19
N PHE A 16 18.77 29.90 5.18
CA PHE A 16 18.45 30.61 3.94
C PHE A 16 17.21 31.51 4.04
N ASN A 17 16.63 31.70 5.24
CA ASN A 17 15.42 32.49 5.47
C ASN A 17 14.25 32.11 4.54
N VAL A 18 14.12 30.83 4.19
CA VAL A 18 13.00 30.35 3.39
C VAL A 18 11.69 30.55 4.19
N PRO A 19 10.73 31.35 3.70
CA PRO A 19 9.52 31.67 4.46
C PRO A 19 8.66 30.41 4.67
N ASN A 20 8.02 30.34 5.84
CA ASN A 20 7.09 29.26 6.23
C ASN A 20 7.69 27.83 6.32
N MET A 21 9.01 27.70 6.40
CA MET A 21 9.64 26.39 6.51
C MET A 21 9.56 25.81 7.93
N PRO A 22 9.32 24.50 8.10
CA PRO A 22 9.37 23.86 9.40
C PRO A 22 10.74 24.00 10.08
N LYS A 23 10.73 24.23 11.40
CA LYS A 23 11.95 24.44 12.21
C LYS A 23 12.64 23.15 12.62
N ASP A 24 11.88 22.07 12.74
CA ASP A 24 12.37 20.77 13.16
C ASP A 24 11.49 19.65 12.57
N PHE A 25 11.91 18.40 12.80
CA PHE A 25 11.18 17.21 12.39
C PHE A 25 9.74 17.18 12.92
N ARG A 26 9.47 17.76 14.11
CA ARG A 26 8.11 17.86 14.63
C ARG A 26 7.27 18.83 13.81
N GLY A 27 7.83 19.97 13.40
CA GLY A 27 7.19 20.91 12.48
C GLY A 27 6.95 20.28 11.11
N VAL A 28 7.90 19.52 10.57
CA VAL A 28 7.72 18.78 9.31
C VAL A 28 6.58 17.80 9.47
N MET A 29 6.60 17.01 10.54
CA MET A 29 5.54 16.04 10.82
C MET A 29 4.20 16.73 11.04
N SER A 30 4.15 17.89 11.68
CA SER A 30 2.93 18.68 11.86
C SER A 30 2.40 19.23 10.53
N HIS A 31 3.29 19.60 9.61
CA HIS A 31 2.91 20.07 8.28
C HIS A 31 2.41 18.93 7.41
N VAL A 32 3.15 17.81 7.37
CA VAL A 32 2.67 16.55 6.78
C VAL A 32 1.34 16.14 7.40
N LYS A 33 1.19 16.35 8.72
CA LYS A 33 -0.04 16.04 9.44
C LYS A 33 -1.25 16.85 8.94
N LYS A 34 -1.00 18.13 8.64
CA LYS A 34 -2.02 19.09 8.21
C LYS A 34 -2.33 18.97 6.72
N SER A 35 -1.31 18.69 5.90
CA SER A 35 -1.42 18.60 4.44
C SER A 35 -1.92 17.25 3.96
N ASN A 36 -1.71 16.18 4.73
CA ASN A 36 -2.12 14.82 4.36
C ASN A 36 -2.76 14.08 5.55
N PRO A 37 -3.97 14.49 5.98
CA PRO A 37 -4.64 13.92 7.16
C PRO A 37 -4.82 12.38 7.06
N THR A 38 -4.96 11.84 5.86
CA THR A 38 -5.11 10.40 5.58
C THR A 38 -3.83 9.58 5.76
N LEU A 39 -2.65 10.15 5.50
CA LEU A 39 -1.34 9.48 5.65
C LEU A 39 -0.96 9.21 7.12
N LEU A 40 -1.69 9.76 8.09
CA LEU A 40 -1.33 9.74 9.52
C LEU A 40 -2.19 8.80 10.36
N HIS A 41 -3.19 8.19 9.74
CA HIS A 41 -3.94 7.10 10.34
C HIS A 41 -3.18 5.78 10.20
N GLY A 42 -1.91 5.85 9.79
CA GLY A 42 -1.04 4.70 9.70
C GLY A 42 -0.77 4.10 11.07
N ASN A 43 -0.93 2.79 11.18
CA ASN A 43 -0.66 2.05 12.41
C ASN A 43 0.79 1.59 12.40
N GLN A 44 1.56 2.02 13.40
CA GLN A 44 2.88 1.48 13.63
C GLN A 44 2.78 0.19 14.44
N SER A 45 3.49 -0.84 14.00
CA SER A 45 3.66 -2.09 14.73
C SER A 45 5.06 -2.66 14.53
N PHE A 46 5.37 -3.68 15.32
CA PHE A 46 6.68 -4.33 15.35
C PHE A 46 6.49 -5.84 15.22
N ILE A 47 7.22 -6.46 14.31
CA ILE A 47 7.19 -7.91 14.11
C ILE A 47 8.37 -8.52 14.85
N CYS A 48 8.05 -9.45 15.76
CA CYS A 48 9.05 -10.16 16.53
C CYS A 48 9.91 -11.04 15.61
N PRO A 49 11.25 -10.94 15.66
CA PRO A 49 12.12 -11.74 14.80
C PRO A 49 12.16 -13.23 15.18
N SER A 50 11.65 -13.57 16.37
CA SER A 50 11.66 -14.92 16.94
C SER A 50 10.36 -15.68 16.66
N CYS A 51 9.20 -15.05 16.93
CA CYS A 51 7.88 -15.68 16.76
C CYS A 51 7.05 -15.13 15.60
N PHE A 52 7.52 -14.08 14.91
CA PHE A 52 6.81 -13.40 13.82
C PHE A 52 5.46 -12.78 14.21
N GLY A 53 5.17 -12.70 15.52
CA GLY A 53 4.00 -12.05 16.05
C GLY A 53 4.08 -10.52 15.93
N LYS A 54 2.93 -9.91 15.66
CA LYS A 54 2.75 -8.45 15.62
C LYS A 54 2.61 -7.89 17.03
N ASN A 55 3.33 -6.81 17.31
CA ASN A 55 3.42 -6.17 18.62
C ASN A 55 3.30 -4.65 18.50
N ALA A 56 2.82 -3.99 19.55
CA ALA A 56 2.77 -2.53 19.63
C ALA A 56 4.04 -1.88 20.19
N ASN A 57 4.94 -2.68 20.79
CA ASN A 57 6.13 -2.20 21.49
C ASN A 57 7.42 -2.57 20.72
N ALA A 58 8.35 -1.63 20.61
CA ALA A 58 9.64 -1.80 19.93
C ALA A 58 10.68 -2.58 20.75
N SER A 59 10.45 -2.78 22.06
CA SER A 59 11.44 -3.26 23.02
C SER A 59 11.19 -4.70 23.48
N LYS A 60 9.95 -5.18 23.46
CA LYS A 60 9.57 -6.52 23.92
C LYS A 60 8.39 -7.12 23.17
N CYS A 61 8.35 -8.44 23.12
CA CYS A 61 7.27 -9.22 22.55
C CYS A 61 6.17 -9.50 23.60
N ASN A 62 4.91 -9.31 23.23
CA ASN A 62 3.76 -9.64 24.08
C ASN A 62 3.10 -10.97 23.69
N THR A 63 3.64 -11.70 22.71
CA THR A 63 3.12 -13.02 22.33
C THR A 63 3.42 -14.04 23.43
N ASN A 64 2.38 -14.73 23.90
CA ASN A 64 2.48 -15.77 24.92
C ASN A 64 3.51 -16.84 24.52
N GLY A 65 4.41 -17.19 25.46
CA GLY A 65 5.45 -18.19 25.25
C GLY A 65 6.63 -17.75 24.37
N CYS A 66 6.71 -16.47 23.97
CA CYS A 66 7.85 -15.98 23.20
C CYS A 66 9.10 -15.78 24.08
N GLN A 67 10.25 -16.26 23.59
CA GLN A 67 11.55 -16.05 24.24
C GLN A 67 11.97 -14.56 24.32
N SER A 68 11.36 -13.70 23.51
CA SER A 68 11.62 -12.25 23.49
C SER A 68 10.63 -11.44 24.35
N ALA A 69 10.02 -12.07 25.36
CA ALA A 69 9.05 -11.42 26.26
C ALA A 69 9.67 -10.36 27.17
N SER A 70 10.93 -10.53 27.57
CA SER A 70 11.68 -9.57 28.38
C SER A 70 12.31 -8.48 27.53
N SER A 71 12.95 -8.86 26.42
CA SER A 71 13.52 -7.95 25.44
C SER A 71 13.77 -8.65 24.10
N TYR A 72 13.88 -7.88 23.02
CA TYR A 72 14.29 -8.44 21.73
C TYR A 72 15.80 -8.66 21.63
N VAL A 73 16.19 -9.88 21.23
CA VAL A 73 17.61 -10.23 20.97
C VAL A 73 18.12 -9.59 19.67
N ARG A 74 17.23 -9.41 18.68
CA ARG A 74 17.49 -8.72 17.42
C ARG A 74 16.45 -7.63 17.22
N SER A 75 16.79 -6.57 16.48
CA SER A 75 15.83 -5.49 16.22
C SER A 75 14.56 -6.05 15.56
N PRO A 76 13.35 -5.77 16.09
CA PRO A 76 12.14 -6.19 15.42
C PRO A 76 11.94 -5.39 14.13
N THR A 77 11.29 -6.01 13.14
CA THR A 77 10.91 -5.32 11.91
C THR A 77 9.83 -4.30 12.24
N SER A 78 10.12 -3.02 12.01
CA SER A 78 9.15 -1.94 12.18
C SER A 78 8.26 -1.88 10.95
N VAL A 79 6.94 -1.81 11.15
CA VAL A 79 5.95 -1.80 10.08
C VAL A 79 5.01 -0.63 10.29
N PHE A 80 4.79 0.14 9.24
CA PHE A 80 3.76 1.16 9.15
C PHE A 80 2.74 0.68 8.13
N THR A 81 1.53 0.38 8.57
CA THR A 81 0.41 0.08 7.66
C THR A 81 -0.45 1.31 7.52
N PHE A 82 -0.97 1.58 6.33
CA PHE A 82 -1.81 2.74 6.06
C PHE A 82 -3.17 2.26 5.57
N PRO A 83 -4.28 2.79 6.11
CA PRO A 83 -5.62 2.43 5.65
C PRO A 83 -5.76 2.68 4.15
N ILE A 84 -6.19 1.66 3.42
CA ILE A 84 -6.35 1.66 1.96
C ILE A 84 -7.63 2.40 1.57
N LEU A 85 -8.74 2.20 2.28
CA LEU A 85 -10.04 2.78 1.93
C LEU A 85 -10.01 4.32 1.82
N PRO A 86 -9.49 5.08 2.80
CA PRO A 86 -9.46 6.54 2.70
C PRO A 86 -8.59 7.04 1.54
N GLN A 87 -7.54 6.28 1.18
CA GLN A 87 -6.69 6.61 0.04
C GLN A 87 -7.43 6.38 -1.28
N ILE A 88 -8.17 5.27 -1.42
CA ILE A 88 -9.03 5.02 -2.60
C ILE A 88 -10.06 6.14 -2.74
N ILE A 89 -10.82 6.45 -1.68
CA ILE A 89 -11.83 7.53 -1.72
C ILE A 89 -11.20 8.83 -2.17
N SER A 90 -10.08 9.24 -1.55
CA SER A 90 -9.40 10.50 -1.89
C SER A 90 -8.95 10.58 -3.35
N ILE A 91 -8.52 9.45 -3.93
CA ILE A 91 -8.11 9.38 -5.34
C ILE A 91 -9.35 9.46 -6.25
N LEU A 92 -10.40 8.68 -5.96
CA LEU A 92 -11.62 8.65 -6.76
C LEU A 92 -12.33 10.02 -6.78
N GLU A 93 -12.41 10.70 -5.63
CA GLU A 93 -12.99 12.06 -5.52
C GLU A 93 -12.19 13.08 -6.31
N ARG A 94 -10.86 13.06 -6.18
CA ARG A 94 -9.97 14.03 -6.84
C ARG A 94 -9.92 13.86 -8.35
N GLU A 95 -9.89 12.62 -8.81
CA GLU A 95 -9.88 12.31 -10.24
C GLU A 95 -11.28 12.33 -10.85
N ASN A 96 -12.31 12.49 -10.02
CA ASN A 96 -13.72 12.45 -10.37
C ASN A 96 -14.01 11.27 -11.32
N LEU A 97 -13.53 10.08 -10.94
CA LEU A 97 -13.65 8.87 -11.73
C LEU A 97 -15.13 8.49 -11.84
N ALA A 98 -15.71 8.75 -13.01
CA ALA A 98 -17.03 8.26 -13.35
C ALA A 98 -17.01 6.72 -13.43
N PRO A 99 -18.17 6.05 -13.22
CA PRO A 99 -18.34 4.65 -13.57
C PRO A 99 -17.75 4.35 -14.94
N LEU A 100 -16.86 3.36 -15.06
CA LEU A 100 -16.36 2.93 -16.36
C LEU A 100 -17.54 2.56 -17.27
N THR A 101 -17.78 3.37 -18.29
CA THR A 101 -18.48 2.97 -19.49
C THR A 101 -17.43 2.42 -20.45
N TYR A 102 -17.55 1.14 -20.81
CA TYR A 102 -16.63 0.47 -21.76
C TYR A 102 -16.78 0.97 -23.21
N GLU A 103 -17.53 2.04 -23.43
CA GLU A 103 -17.88 2.60 -24.75
C GLU A 103 -16.83 3.62 -25.23
N SER A 104 -15.55 3.26 -25.14
CA SER A 104 -14.45 4.10 -25.59
C SER A 104 -13.74 3.40 -26.76
N ASP A 105 -13.80 4.00 -27.95
CA ASP A 105 -13.00 3.60 -29.12
C ASP A 105 -11.48 3.78 -28.91
N GLN A 106 -11.05 4.31 -27.77
CA GLN A 106 -9.65 4.45 -27.41
C GLN A 106 -9.11 3.17 -26.77
N CYS A 107 -8.00 2.68 -27.33
CA CYS A 107 -7.23 1.59 -26.74
C CYS A 107 -6.58 2.06 -25.43
N GLN A 108 -7.00 1.48 -24.30
CA GLN A 108 -6.36 1.67 -23.00
C GLN A 108 -5.58 0.41 -22.60
N ASP A 109 -4.62 0.56 -21.69
CA ASP A 109 -3.64 -0.48 -21.38
C ASP A 109 -4.24 -1.66 -20.60
N VAL A 110 -4.79 -1.41 -19.41
CA VAL A 110 -5.28 -2.44 -18.50
C VAL A 110 -6.75 -2.78 -18.77
N ILE A 111 -7.58 -1.76 -18.93
CA ILE A 111 -9.04 -1.93 -18.96
C ILE A 111 -9.59 -2.54 -20.26
N ASN A 112 -8.83 -2.48 -21.36
CA ASN A 112 -9.20 -3.16 -22.61
C ASN A 112 -8.76 -4.63 -22.63
N SER A 113 -8.07 -5.11 -21.60
CA SER A 113 -7.67 -6.52 -21.54
C SER A 113 -8.90 -7.42 -21.32
N GLN A 114 -8.98 -8.51 -22.07
CA GLN A 114 -10.06 -9.50 -21.94
C GLN A 114 -10.23 -9.96 -20.48
N ARG A 115 -9.12 -10.18 -19.78
CA ARG A 115 -9.17 -10.67 -18.39
C ARG A 115 -9.70 -9.63 -17.40
N HIS A 116 -9.35 -8.35 -17.57
CA HIS A 116 -9.95 -7.28 -16.76
C HIS A 116 -11.46 -7.21 -17.02
N HIS A 117 -11.87 -7.24 -18.29
CA HIS A 117 -13.28 -7.21 -18.68
C HIS A 117 -14.08 -8.38 -18.11
N GLU A 118 -13.56 -9.61 -18.19
CA GLU A 118 -14.18 -10.81 -17.61
C GLU A 118 -14.39 -10.68 -16.10
N ILE A 119 -13.38 -10.21 -15.38
CA ILE A 119 -13.48 -9.98 -13.93
C ILE A 119 -14.55 -8.92 -13.64
N VAL A 120 -14.45 -7.75 -14.26
CA VAL A 120 -15.39 -6.65 -13.98
C VAL A 120 -16.83 -7.03 -14.34
N MET A 121 -17.07 -7.73 -15.45
CA MET A 121 -18.42 -8.16 -15.83
C MET A 121 -18.98 -9.20 -14.86
N LYS A 122 -18.17 -10.19 -14.46
CA LYS A 122 -18.54 -11.19 -13.46
C LYS A 122 -18.90 -10.51 -12.13
N GLU A 123 -18.05 -9.60 -11.66
CA GLU A 123 -18.27 -8.95 -10.37
C GLU A 123 -19.41 -7.92 -10.42
N LYS A 124 -19.66 -7.25 -11.54
CA LYS A 124 -20.87 -6.43 -11.73
C LYS A 124 -22.16 -7.25 -11.67
N GLN A 125 -22.14 -8.51 -12.13
CA GLN A 125 -23.29 -9.40 -12.03
C GLN A 125 -23.56 -9.83 -10.59
N ILE A 126 -22.51 -10.11 -9.81
CA ILE A 126 -22.60 -10.48 -8.39
C ILE A 126 -23.01 -9.26 -7.54
N HIS A 127 -22.36 -8.12 -7.76
CA HIS A 127 -22.55 -6.87 -7.04
C HIS A 127 -23.43 -5.90 -7.85
N SER A 128 -24.62 -6.36 -8.24
CA SER A 128 -25.55 -5.59 -9.08
C SER A 128 -25.81 -4.19 -8.53
N GLY A 129 -25.73 -3.18 -9.41
CA GLY A 129 -25.89 -1.77 -9.04
C GLY A 129 -24.64 -1.10 -8.46
N SER A 130 -23.55 -1.86 -8.24
CA SER A 130 -22.29 -1.34 -7.72
C SER A 130 -21.28 -1.05 -8.83
N ASN A 131 -20.36 -0.13 -8.55
CA ASN A 131 -19.23 0.16 -9.39
C ASN A 131 -18.05 -0.71 -9.00
N ILE A 132 -17.23 -1.06 -9.97
CA ILE A 132 -16.06 -1.90 -9.76
C ILE A 132 -14.82 -1.06 -10.02
N VAL A 133 -13.90 -1.08 -9.05
CA VAL A 133 -12.54 -0.57 -9.20
C VAL A 133 -11.58 -1.74 -9.05
N THR A 134 -10.52 -1.78 -9.83
CA THR A 134 -9.53 -2.86 -9.78
C THR A 134 -8.17 -2.32 -9.39
N LEU A 135 -7.43 -3.12 -8.64
CA LEU A 135 -6.15 -2.77 -8.06
C LEU A 135 -5.06 -3.69 -8.60
N THR A 136 -3.90 -3.10 -8.87
CA THR A 136 -2.65 -3.82 -9.10
C THR A 136 -1.69 -3.54 -7.97
N LEU A 137 -1.30 -4.59 -7.24
CA LEU A 137 -0.32 -4.51 -6.17
C LEU A 137 1.10 -4.47 -6.74
N ASN A 138 2.00 -3.83 -6.01
CA ASN A 138 3.44 -3.96 -6.17
C ASN A 138 4.08 -4.02 -4.78
N SER A 139 5.20 -4.72 -4.71
CA SER A 139 6.02 -4.83 -3.52
C SER A 139 7.47 -4.84 -3.95
N ASP A 140 8.27 -3.96 -3.37
CA ASP A 140 9.71 -3.90 -3.64
C ASP A 140 10.50 -3.50 -2.38
N GLY A 141 11.79 -3.87 -2.37
CA GLY A 141 12.70 -3.70 -1.26
C GLY A 141 14.02 -3.08 -1.67
N VAL A 142 14.43 -2.03 -0.96
CA VAL A 142 15.75 -1.41 -1.11
C VAL A 142 16.61 -1.58 0.14
N LEU A 143 17.88 -1.96 -0.05
CA LEU A 143 18.86 -1.97 1.03
C LEU A 143 19.48 -0.59 1.22
N ILE A 144 19.27 0.01 2.38
CA ILE A 144 19.92 1.25 2.79
C ILE A 144 21.27 0.90 3.41
N LYS A 145 22.30 0.75 2.55
CA LYS A 145 23.66 0.30 2.93
C LYS A 145 24.23 1.00 4.16
N ARG A 146 24.08 2.34 4.25
CA ARG A 146 24.61 3.14 5.36
C ARG A 146 24.03 2.76 6.72
N LEU A 147 22.79 2.28 6.75
CA LEU A 147 22.09 1.90 7.99
C LEU A 147 22.05 0.39 8.19
N SER A 148 22.60 -0.39 7.25
CA SER A 148 22.45 -1.85 7.20
C SER A 148 21.00 -2.32 7.37
N ARG A 149 20.05 -1.52 6.87
CA ARG A 149 18.61 -1.76 6.98
C ARG A 149 17.95 -1.81 5.63
N SER A 150 16.97 -2.69 5.51
CA SER A 150 16.09 -2.71 4.34
C SER A 150 14.89 -1.78 4.56
N LEU A 151 14.35 -1.29 3.45
CA LEU A 151 13.05 -0.64 3.38
C LEU A 151 12.23 -1.40 2.34
N TRP A 152 11.09 -1.93 2.74
CA TRP A 152 10.17 -2.66 1.89
C TRP A 152 8.85 -1.91 1.83
N ILE A 153 8.36 -1.65 0.63
CA ILE A 153 7.12 -0.89 0.40
C ILE A 153 6.16 -1.80 -0.35
N THR A 154 4.96 -1.98 0.21
CA THR A 154 3.82 -2.53 -0.53
C THR A 154 2.90 -1.39 -0.93
N CYS A 155 2.63 -1.27 -2.22
CA CYS A 155 1.75 -0.25 -2.79
C CYS A 155 0.76 -0.86 -3.76
N ALA A 156 -0.27 -0.11 -4.12
CA ALA A 156 -1.22 -0.46 -5.16
C ALA A 156 -1.52 0.76 -6.05
N CYS A 157 -2.01 0.50 -7.25
CA CYS A 157 -2.60 1.53 -8.10
C CYS A 157 -4.00 1.13 -8.56
N ILE A 158 -4.83 2.14 -8.85
CA ILE A 158 -6.18 1.98 -9.40
C ILE A 158 -6.07 1.89 -10.93
N ASN A 159 -6.53 0.78 -11.51
CA ASN A 159 -6.36 0.51 -12.93
C ASN A 159 -7.25 1.37 -13.81
N GLU A 160 -8.39 1.82 -13.29
CA GLU A 160 -9.37 2.66 -13.96
C GLU A 160 -8.85 4.09 -14.19
N LEU A 161 -7.75 4.48 -13.55
CA LEU A 161 -7.08 5.73 -13.86
C LEU A 161 -6.34 5.64 -15.20
N PRO A 162 -6.31 6.72 -16.00
CA PRO A 162 -5.43 6.82 -17.16
C PRO A 162 -3.98 6.58 -16.75
N ARG A 163 -3.19 5.91 -17.62
CA ARG A 163 -1.79 5.55 -17.35
C ARG A 163 -0.94 6.73 -16.88
N CYS A 164 -1.12 7.91 -17.46
CA CYS A 164 -0.36 9.11 -17.09
C CYS A 164 -0.61 9.57 -15.65
N LYS A 165 -1.81 9.30 -15.11
CA LYS A 165 -2.21 9.68 -13.76
C LYS A 165 -2.02 8.56 -12.74
N ARG A 166 -2.12 7.30 -13.17
CA ARG A 166 -2.09 6.10 -12.31
C ARG A 166 -0.84 6.00 -11.42
N PHE A 167 0.30 6.44 -11.95
CA PHE A 167 1.59 6.36 -11.27
C PHE A 167 2.07 7.70 -10.70
N GLU A 168 1.23 8.74 -10.73
CA GLU A 168 1.51 9.96 -9.98
C GLU A 168 1.52 9.63 -8.48
N ILE A 169 2.43 10.26 -7.73
CA ILE A 169 2.62 9.95 -6.31
C ILE A 169 1.33 10.14 -5.49
N ASN A 170 0.48 11.08 -5.89
CA ASN A 170 -0.80 11.36 -5.24
C ASN A 170 -1.88 10.31 -5.58
N ASN A 171 -1.68 9.49 -6.62
CA ASN A 171 -2.59 8.46 -7.09
C ASN A 171 -2.11 7.03 -6.80
N MET A 172 -0.98 6.91 -6.10
CA MET A 172 -0.50 5.64 -5.58
C MET A 172 -1.04 5.39 -4.17
N LEU A 173 -1.58 4.19 -3.96
CA LEU A 173 -1.96 3.69 -2.64
C LEU A 173 -0.69 3.15 -1.96
N ILE A 174 -0.33 3.67 -0.80
CA ILE A 174 0.73 3.09 0.02
C ILE A 174 0.04 2.18 1.04
N CYS A 175 0.23 0.86 0.94
CA CYS A 175 -0.44 -0.09 1.83
C CYS A 175 0.39 -0.34 3.09
N SER A 176 1.70 -0.56 2.91
CA SER A 176 2.62 -0.65 4.04
C SER A 176 4.04 -0.22 3.70
N ILE A 177 4.77 0.18 4.72
CA ILE A 177 6.22 0.40 4.71
C ILE A 177 6.81 -0.39 5.87
N SER A 178 7.77 -1.26 5.60
CA SER A 178 8.48 -2.03 6.62
C SER A 178 9.98 -1.80 6.56
N THR A 179 10.64 -1.84 7.71
CA THR A 179 12.08 -1.71 7.83
C THR A 179 12.63 -2.66 8.89
N GLY A 180 13.70 -3.35 8.53
CA GLY A 180 14.32 -4.35 9.37
C GLY A 180 15.74 -4.67 8.90
N ASP A 181 16.32 -5.68 9.53
CA ASP A 181 17.69 -6.10 9.27
C ASP A 181 17.71 -7.01 8.04
N GLY A 182 17.78 -6.40 6.84
CA GLY A 182 17.82 -7.11 5.55
C GLY A 182 16.45 -7.47 4.99
N LYS A 183 16.41 -8.33 3.95
CA LYS A 183 15.16 -8.80 3.33
C LYS A 183 14.27 -9.46 4.39
N PRO A 184 12.97 -9.11 4.50
CA PRO A 184 12.07 -9.72 5.47
C PRO A 184 11.97 -11.22 5.19
N LYS A 185 11.87 -12.02 6.25
CA LYS A 185 11.57 -13.45 6.12
C LYS A 185 10.13 -13.63 5.64
N LYS A 186 9.84 -14.77 5.02
CA LYS A 186 8.50 -15.07 4.51
C LYS A 186 7.42 -14.95 5.58
N GLN A 187 7.66 -15.50 6.76
CA GLN A 187 6.73 -15.44 7.89
C GLN A 187 6.53 -14.00 8.38
N GLU A 188 7.59 -13.21 8.44
CA GLU A 188 7.50 -11.78 8.78
C GLU A 188 6.65 -11.05 7.73
N TYR A 189 6.89 -11.34 6.45
CA TYR A 189 6.14 -10.71 5.35
C TYR A 189 4.67 -11.12 5.33
N SER A 190 4.35 -12.39 5.63
CA SER A 190 2.97 -12.84 5.80
C SER A 190 2.25 -12.06 6.92
N THR A 191 2.92 -11.81 8.04
CA THR A 191 2.38 -10.97 9.12
C THR A 191 2.20 -9.50 8.70
N ILE A 192 3.05 -8.97 7.82
CA ILE A 192 2.85 -7.61 7.26
C ILE A 192 1.61 -7.58 6.38
N LEU A 193 1.45 -8.58 5.51
CA LEU A 193 0.40 -8.62 4.50
C LEU A 193 -0.98 -8.91 5.09
N ILE A 194 -1.09 -9.53 6.27
CA ILE A 194 -2.40 -9.94 6.81
C ILE A 194 -3.35 -8.74 7.00
N ASP A 195 -2.85 -7.60 7.47
CA ASP A 195 -3.67 -6.40 7.65
C ASP A 195 -4.15 -5.86 6.30
N ILE A 196 -3.25 -5.82 5.32
CA ILE A 196 -3.53 -5.36 3.95
C ILE A 196 -4.59 -6.26 3.31
N VAL A 197 -4.40 -7.58 3.39
CA VAL A 197 -5.31 -8.57 2.81
C VAL A 197 -6.68 -8.51 3.49
N ASN A 198 -6.73 -8.33 4.81
CA ASN A 198 -8.00 -8.19 5.53
C ASN A 198 -8.77 -6.94 5.08
N GLU A 199 -8.10 -5.81 4.92
CA GLU A 199 -8.76 -4.59 4.41
C GLU A 199 -9.20 -4.76 2.95
N LEU A 200 -8.36 -5.33 2.08
CA LEU A 200 -8.74 -5.60 0.69
C LEU A 200 -9.94 -6.54 0.60
N LYS A 201 -10.02 -7.58 1.45
CA LYS A 201 -11.19 -8.47 1.53
C LYS A 201 -12.45 -7.75 1.98
N ILE A 202 -12.34 -6.76 2.87
CA ILE A 202 -13.49 -5.94 3.26
C ILE A 202 -13.98 -5.14 2.04
N LEU A 203 -13.05 -4.51 1.31
CA LEU A 203 -13.38 -3.74 0.11
C LEU A 203 -13.95 -4.60 -1.03
N GLU A 204 -13.51 -5.86 -1.13
CA GLU A 204 -14.00 -6.85 -2.08
C GLU A 204 -15.42 -7.31 -1.72
N ASN A 205 -15.65 -7.71 -0.45
CA ASN A 205 -16.91 -8.35 -0.06
C ASN A 205 -18.02 -7.36 0.34
N ILE A 206 -17.67 -6.27 1.03
CA ILE A 206 -18.63 -5.30 1.58
C ILE A 206 -18.73 -4.06 0.69
N GLY A 207 -17.63 -3.66 0.06
CA GLY A 207 -17.57 -2.43 -0.71
C GLY A 207 -17.50 -1.16 0.17
N PHE A 208 -17.74 0.00 -0.45
CA PHE A 208 -17.70 1.31 0.19
C PHE A 208 -18.51 2.35 -0.59
N ASP A 209 -19.00 3.36 0.14
CA ASP A 209 -19.75 4.47 -0.43
C ASP A 209 -18.89 5.71 -0.61
N ILE A 210 -19.09 6.40 -1.73
CA ILE A 210 -18.47 7.69 -2.04
C ILE A 210 -19.52 8.64 -2.60
N VAL A 211 -19.34 9.93 -2.32
CA VAL A 211 -20.18 10.99 -2.86
C VAL A 211 -19.40 11.70 -3.97
N LEU A 212 -19.73 11.37 -5.22
CA LEU A 212 -19.11 11.99 -6.39
C LEU A 212 -19.93 13.19 -6.85
N LEU A 213 -19.28 14.13 -7.54
CA LEU A 213 -19.98 15.19 -8.25
C LEU A 213 -20.68 14.58 -9.46
N SER A 214 -22.00 14.71 -9.54
CA SER A 214 -22.72 14.48 -10.79
C SER A 214 -22.29 15.53 -11.82
N ASP A 215 -22.57 15.26 -13.09
CA ASP A 215 -22.18 16.08 -14.26
C ASP A 215 -21.96 17.58 -14.00
N LYS A 216 -20.93 18.12 -14.68
CA LYS A 216 -20.35 19.46 -14.48
C LYS A 216 -21.33 20.65 -14.51
N LYS A 217 -22.60 20.44 -14.85
CA LYS A 217 -23.60 21.51 -15.01
C LYS A 217 -24.40 21.82 -13.75
N ASP A 218 -24.66 20.85 -12.87
CA ASP A 218 -25.63 21.03 -11.77
C ASP A 218 -25.05 20.93 -10.36
N ASN A 219 -23.75 20.64 -10.18
CA ASN A 219 -23.12 20.44 -8.86
C ASN A 219 -23.87 19.43 -7.94
N ALA A 220 -24.78 18.63 -8.49
CA ALA A 220 -25.51 17.66 -7.70
C ALA A 220 -24.56 16.55 -7.24
N ARG A 221 -24.87 15.96 -6.08
CA ARG A 221 -24.04 14.92 -5.45
C ARG A 221 -24.67 13.57 -5.71
N LYS A 222 -23.88 12.63 -6.22
CA LYS A 222 -24.31 11.25 -6.48
C LYS A 222 -23.66 10.29 -5.48
N TYR A 223 -24.50 9.71 -4.63
CA TYR A 223 -24.10 8.57 -3.81
C TYR A 223 -23.84 7.37 -4.71
N THR A 224 -22.62 6.84 -4.63
CA THR A 224 -22.16 5.77 -5.50
C THR A 224 -21.48 4.71 -4.66
N HIS A 225 -21.95 3.46 -4.79
CA HIS A 225 -21.34 2.31 -4.12
C HIS A 225 -20.28 1.68 -5.01
N PHE A 226 -19.15 1.28 -4.42
CA PHE A 226 -18.02 0.66 -5.10
C PHE A 226 -17.56 -0.62 -4.38
N HIS A 227 -17.08 -1.58 -5.15
CA HIS A 227 -16.25 -2.69 -4.69
C HIS A 227 -14.86 -2.60 -5.31
N ALA A 228 -13.82 -2.94 -4.53
CA ALA A 228 -12.44 -2.94 -5.01
C ALA A 228 -11.88 -4.36 -5.10
N PHE A 229 -11.33 -4.72 -6.26
CA PHE A 229 -10.77 -6.05 -6.53
C PHE A 229 -9.29 -5.98 -6.85
N THR A 230 -8.46 -6.71 -6.12
CA THR A 230 -7.05 -6.87 -6.49
C THR A 230 -6.93 -7.96 -7.55
N ILE A 231 -6.58 -7.58 -8.78
CA ILE A 231 -6.60 -8.52 -9.92
C ILE A 231 -5.22 -9.06 -10.29
N CYS A 232 -4.15 -8.37 -9.90
CA CYS A 232 -2.78 -8.84 -10.10
C CYS A 232 -1.79 -8.16 -9.14
N ALA A 233 -0.58 -8.70 -9.10
CA ALA A 233 0.58 -8.08 -8.47
C ALA A 233 1.74 -8.05 -9.47
N ALA A 234 2.36 -6.89 -9.64
CA ALA A 234 3.52 -6.66 -10.50
C ALA A 234 4.77 -6.51 -9.63
N CYS A 235 5.42 -7.64 -9.32
CA CYS A 235 6.60 -7.68 -8.46
C CYS A 235 7.78 -8.33 -9.19
N ASP A 236 9.01 -7.96 -8.82
CA ASP A 236 10.18 -8.73 -9.21
C ASP A 236 10.14 -10.16 -8.61
N LYS A 237 10.98 -11.06 -9.10
CA LYS A 237 10.95 -12.47 -8.66
C LYS A 237 11.20 -12.64 -7.14
N PRO A 238 12.18 -11.95 -6.53
CA PRO A 238 12.40 -11.99 -5.08
C PRO A 238 11.24 -11.46 -4.23
N ALA A 239 10.52 -10.42 -4.64
CA ALA A 239 9.36 -9.92 -3.92
C ALA A 239 8.12 -10.77 -4.20
N GLN A 240 7.98 -11.31 -5.42
CA GLN A 240 6.95 -12.28 -5.76
C GLN A 240 7.02 -13.51 -4.85
N SER A 241 8.22 -14.01 -4.54
CA SER A 241 8.39 -15.16 -3.64
C SER A 241 7.91 -14.89 -2.22
N LEU A 242 8.11 -13.66 -1.73
CA LEU A 242 7.62 -13.23 -0.42
C LEU A 242 6.11 -13.04 -0.42
N LEU A 243 5.56 -12.35 -1.42
CA LEU A 243 4.14 -12.03 -1.53
C LEU A 243 3.29 -13.29 -1.62
N MET A 244 3.73 -14.28 -2.41
CA MET A 244 2.99 -15.53 -2.60
C MET A 244 3.41 -16.63 -1.62
N ASN A 245 4.34 -16.34 -0.70
CA ASN A 245 4.92 -17.33 0.22
C ASN A 245 5.43 -18.61 -0.48
N ILE A 246 6.08 -18.46 -1.64
CA ILE A 246 6.69 -19.56 -2.40
C ILE A 246 8.21 -19.59 -2.22
N LYS A 247 8.89 -20.61 -2.76
CA LYS A 247 10.36 -20.69 -2.72
C LYS A 247 11.01 -19.51 -3.43
N ASP A 248 12.20 -19.13 -2.98
CA ASP A 248 12.94 -18.06 -3.65
C ASP A 248 13.27 -18.46 -5.09
N PRO A 249 13.44 -17.51 -6.01
CA PRO A 249 13.57 -17.78 -7.44
C PRO A 249 14.69 -18.76 -7.80
N THR A 250 15.73 -18.83 -6.96
CA THR A 250 16.88 -19.73 -7.11
C THR A 250 16.64 -21.17 -6.61
N GLY A 251 15.48 -21.45 -6.01
CA GLY A 251 15.14 -22.77 -5.48
C GLY A 251 14.47 -23.69 -6.52
N TYR A 252 14.55 -25.00 -6.30
CA TYR A 252 13.78 -25.96 -7.10
C TYR A 252 12.27 -25.75 -6.94
N PHE A 253 11.54 -25.70 -8.07
CA PHE A 253 10.10 -25.43 -8.13
C PHE A 253 9.72 -24.04 -7.60
N SER A 254 10.53 -23.03 -7.91
CA SER A 254 10.35 -21.63 -7.48
C SER A 254 9.40 -20.81 -8.34
N CYS A 255 8.99 -21.32 -9.50
CA CYS A 255 8.00 -20.63 -10.33
C CYS A 255 6.60 -20.87 -9.76
N GLY A 256 5.90 -19.80 -9.41
CA GLY A 256 4.52 -19.87 -8.89
C GLY A 256 3.46 -20.25 -9.93
N TRP A 257 3.87 -20.58 -11.17
CA TRP A 257 2.98 -20.94 -12.27
C TRP A 257 3.28 -22.34 -12.79
N CYS A 258 4.54 -22.60 -13.17
CA CYS A 258 4.97 -23.90 -13.65
C CYS A 258 5.86 -24.55 -12.58
N CYS A 259 5.43 -25.68 -12.01
CA CYS A 259 6.21 -26.45 -11.04
C CYS A 259 7.36 -27.22 -11.74
N ILE A 260 8.12 -26.55 -12.61
CA ILE A 260 9.25 -27.12 -13.33
C ILE A 260 10.49 -26.99 -12.45
N LYS A 261 11.33 -28.03 -12.45
CA LYS A 261 12.62 -28.04 -11.78
C LYS A 261 13.58 -27.15 -12.58
N GLY A 262 14.05 -26.06 -11.97
CA GLY A 262 15.09 -25.19 -12.54
C GLY A 262 16.44 -25.88 -12.63
#